data_AF-K0NRV5-F1
#
_entry.id   AF-K0NRV5-F1
#
_cell.length_a   1.000
_cell.length_b   1.000
_cell.length_c   1.000
_cell.angle_alpha   90.00
_cell.angle_beta   90.00
_cell.angle_gamma   90.00
#
_symmetry.space_group_name_H-M   'P 1'
#
loop_
_entity.id
_entity.type
_entity.pdbx_description
1 polymer ?
#
loop_
_entity_poly.entity_id
_entity_poly.type
_entity_poly.pdbx_seq_one_letter_code
_entity_poly.pdbx_strand_id
1 'polypeptide(L)'
;MIEQKSSTKDLDKGIKQSDGSFLTPYQQAKRYSANLPYSQRPRWIATSNFKEFRVYDMEHPNSEPQVIKLEDLGKEYYRLEFLVDKGNEHLEKEQRVSLAAGELVGKIYSELLKQYKDPDSKHTQESINQLSVRIVFCLYAEDAGIFGHKNMFHDYLQDFDAKSMRRALIDLFKVLDTKEENRDPYLADDNSKLFLYCK
;
A
#
# COMPACT_ATOMS: atom_id res chain seq x y z
N MET A 1 -13.24 -18.73 -9.91
CA MET A 1 -14.67 -18.94 -10.25
C MET A 1 -15.42 -19.34 -9.00
N ILE A 2 -16.66 -18.86 -8.84
CA ILE A 2 -17.47 -19.12 -7.65
C ILE A 2 -18.82 -19.70 -8.08
N GLU A 3 -19.21 -20.84 -7.51
CA GLU A 3 -20.53 -21.44 -7.65
C GLU A 3 -21.31 -21.31 -6.34
N GLN A 4 -22.42 -20.59 -6.37
CA GLN A 4 -23.21 -20.28 -5.17
C GLN A 4 -24.54 -21.03 -5.17
N LYS A 5 -24.93 -21.56 -4.01
CA LYS A 5 -26.21 -22.22 -3.75
C LYS A 5 -26.91 -21.58 -2.56
N SER A 6 -28.21 -21.86 -2.40
CA SER A 6 -28.94 -21.45 -1.20
C SER A 6 -28.47 -22.21 0.04
N SER A 7 -28.68 -21.64 1.23
CA SER A 7 -28.27 -22.20 2.52
C SER A 7 -28.93 -23.52 2.94
N THR A 8 -29.90 -23.97 2.17
CA THR A 8 -30.58 -25.26 2.30
C THR A 8 -29.93 -26.36 1.47
N LYS A 9 -28.95 -26.04 0.61
CA LYS A 9 -28.27 -27.01 -0.25
C LYS A 9 -26.98 -27.50 0.40
N ASP A 10 -26.81 -28.81 0.34
CA ASP A 10 -25.61 -29.53 0.72
C ASP A 10 -24.61 -29.47 -0.45
N LEU A 11 -23.37 -29.07 -0.16
CA LEU A 11 -22.33 -28.89 -1.18
C LEU A 11 -21.72 -30.22 -1.65
N ASP A 12 -21.93 -31.33 -0.94
CA ASP A 12 -21.48 -32.67 -1.34
C ASP A 12 -22.50 -33.43 -2.18
N LYS A 13 -23.76 -32.97 -2.22
CA LYS A 13 -24.83 -33.67 -2.90
C LYS A 13 -25.01 -33.20 -4.32
N GLY A 14 -25.27 -34.16 -5.21
CA GLY A 14 -25.67 -33.89 -6.58
C GLY A 14 -26.98 -33.08 -6.62
N ILE A 15 -26.96 -31.97 -7.35
CA ILE A 15 -28.13 -31.13 -7.61
C ILE A 15 -28.51 -31.28 -9.08
N LYS A 16 -29.81 -31.45 -9.33
CA LYS A 16 -30.36 -31.57 -10.68
C LYS A 16 -30.11 -30.30 -11.47
N GLN A 17 -29.54 -30.45 -12.66
CA GLN A 17 -29.23 -29.39 -13.62
C GLN A 17 -30.34 -29.26 -14.67
N SER A 18 -30.28 -28.19 -15.48
CA SER A 18 -31.24 -27.95 -16.57
C SER A 18 -31.23 -29.06 -17.62
N ASP A 19 -30.09 -29.73 -17.84
CA ASP A 19 -29.92 -30.87 -18.75
C ASP A 19 -30.32 -32.22 -18.12
N GLY A 20 -30.87 -32.21 -16.91
CA GLY A 20 -31.30 -33.42 -16.19
C GLY A 20 -30.19 -34.18 -15.48
N SER A 21 -28.92 -33.81 -15.65
CA SER A 21 -27.81 -34.41 -14.90
C SER A 21 -27.81 -34.01 -13.42
N PHE A 22 -27.15 -34.80 -12.58
CA PHE A 22 -26.93 -34.48 -11.17
C PHE A 22 -25.44 -34.20 -10.96
N LEU A 23 -25.12 -32.96 -10.57
CA LEU A 23 -23.75 -32.52 -10.32
C LEU A 23 -23.67 -31.87 -8.95
N THR A 24 -22.60 -32.16 -8.20
CA THR A 24 -22.27 -31.32 -7.03
C THR A 24 -21.94 -29.91 -7.49
N PRO A 25 -22.08 -28.88 -6.63
CA PRO A 25 -21.62 -27.52 -6.94
C PRO A 25 -20.18 -27.47 -7.47
N TYR A 26 -19.27 -28.28 -6.93
CA TYR A 26 -17.90 -28.36 -7.41
C TYR A 26 -17.82 -28.92 -8.84
N GLN A 27 -18.52 -30.02 -9.13
CA GLN A 27 -18.56 -30.60 -10.47
C GLN A 27 -19.18 -29.64 -11.50
N GLN A 28 -20.21 -28.90 -11.09
CA GLN A 28 -20.83 -27.85 -11.91
C GLN A 28 -19.84 -26.73 -12.23
N ALA A 29 -19.14 -26.19 -11.23
CA ALA A 29 -18.11 -25.18 -11.43
C ALA A 29 -16.95 -25.69 -12.31
N LYS A 30 -16.50 -26.93 -12.10
CA LYS A 30 -15.46 -27.57 -12.91
C LYS A 30 -15.89 -27.69 -14.38
N ARG A 31 -17.16 -28.02 -14.64
CA ARG A 31 -17.74 -28.06 -15.99
C ARG A 31 -17.75 -26.68 -16.64
N TYR A 32 -18.14 -25.63 -15.91
CA TYR A 32 -18.07 -24.25 -16.41
C TYR A 32 -16.64 -23.84 -16.73
N SER A 33 -15.70 -24.12 -15.83
CA SER A 33 -14.27 -23.85 -16.05
C SER A 33 -13.72 -24.58 -17.28
N ALA A 34 -14.13 -25.83 -17.52
CA ALA A 34 -13.65 -26.62 -18.67
C ALA A 34 -14.08 -26.04 -20.02
N ASN A 35 -15.24 -25.37 -20.06
CA ASN A 35 -15.79 -24.72 -21.25
C ASN A 35 -15.17 -23.34 -21.56
N LEU A 36 -14.34 -22.80 -20.66
CA LEU A 36 -13.62 -21.54 -20.90
C LEU A 36 -12.33 -21.80 -21.72
N PRO A 37 -11.89 -20.81 -22.54
CA PRO A 37 -10.56 -20.80 -23.13
C PRO A 37 -9.48 -21.04 -22.07
N TYR A 38 -8.39 -21.73 -22.42
CA TYR A 38 -7.35 -22.11 -21.45
C TYR A 38 -6.80 -20.91 -20.66
N SER A 39 -6.60 -19.77 -21.33
CA SER A 39 -6.15 -18.51 -20.71
C SER A 39 -7.15 -17.87 -19.74
N GLN A 40 -8.41 -18.28 -19.78
CA GLN A 40 -9.47 -17.79 -18.90
C GLN A 40 -9.88 -18.83 -17.85
N ARG A 41 -9.22 -20.00 -17.81
CA ARG A 41 -9.51 -21.01 -16.81
C ARG A 41 -9.03 -20.53 -15.45
N PRO A 42 -9.92 -20.42 -14.45
CA PRO A 42 -9.53 -20.00 -13.11
C PRO A 42 -8.65 -21.08 -12.47
N ARG A 43 -7.55 -20.65 -11.82
CA ARG A 43 -6.79 -21.53 -10.92
C ARG A 43 -7.63 -21.98 -9.73
N TRP A 44 -8.48 -21.11 -9.20
CA TRP A 44 -9.28 -21.38 -8.01
C TRP A 44 -10.75 -21.55 -8.34
N ILE A 45 -11.35 -22.63 -7.83
CA ILE A 45 -12.78 -22.84 -7.81
C ILE A 45 -13.24 -22.71 -6.36
N ALA A 46 -14.31 -21.95 -6.11
CA ALA A 46 -14.95 -21.88 -4.81
C ALA A 46 -16.43 -22.25 -4.91
N THR A 47 -16.96 -22.95 -3.91
CA THR A 47 -18.38 -23.22 -3.78
C THR A 47 -18.90 -22.71 -2.45
N SER A 48 -20.11 -22.17 -2.40
CA SER A 48 -20.71 -21.71 -1.15
C SER A 48 -22.21 -21.93 -1.08
N ASN A 49 -22.71 -22.15 0.13
CA ASN A 49 -24.14 -22.15 0.45
C ASN A 49 -24.49 -21.06 1.48
N PHE A 50 -23.70 -19.99 1.63
CA PHE A 50 -23.88 -18.96 2.67
C PHE A 50 -23.81 -19.48 4.12
N LYS A 51 -23.38 -20.72 4.36
CA LYS A 51 -23.00 -21.24 5.68
C LYS A 51 -21.54 -21.62 5.73
N GLU A 52 -21.02 -22.12 4.61
CA GLU A 52 -19.60 -22.42 4.43
C GLU A 52 -19.15 -22.05 3.02
N PHE A 53 -17.84 -21.88 2.89
CA PHE A 53 -17.11 -21.73 1.65
C PHE A 53 -16.16 -22.91 1.51
N ARG A 54 -16.09 -23.49 0.32
CA ARG A 54 -15.13 -24.54 -0.01
C ARG A 54 -14.26 -24.06 -1.15
N VAL A 55 -12.96 -24.08 -0.95
CA VAL A 55 -11.96 -23.54 -1.89
C VAL A 55 -11.11 -24.68 -2.41
N TYR A 56 -11.05 -24.80 -3.74
CA TYR A 56 -10.36 -25.87 -4.46
C TYR A 56 -9.23 -25.27 -5.30
N ASP A 57 -8.01 -25.80 -5.17
CA ASP A 57 -6.87 -25.45 -6.02
C ASP A 57 -6.85 -26.35 -7.26
N MET A 58 -6.99 -25.77 -8.45
CA MET A 58 -6.97 -26.53 -9.69
C MET A 58 -5.56 -26.92 -10.14
N GLU A 59 -4.49 -26.47 -9.48
CA GLU A 59 -3.16 -27.09 -9.60
C GLU A 59 -3.14 -28.49 -8.98
N HIS A 60 -4.01 -28.76 -7.99
CA HIS A 60 -4.13 -30.03 -7.30
C HIS A 60 -5.60 -30.49 -7.26
N PRO A 61 -6.18 -30.86 -8.43
CA PRO A 61 -7.62 -31.05 -8.61
C PRO A 61 -8.25 -32.20 -7.81
N ASN A 62 -7.44 -33.06 -7.19
CA ASN A 62 -7.87 -34.21 -6.40
C ASN A 62 -7.68 -34.00 -4.88
N SER A 63 -7.17 -32.83 -4.47
CA SER A 63 -7.04 -32.49 -3.06
C SER A 63 -8.38 -32.13 -2.44
N GLU A 64 -8.53 -32.41 -1.14
CA GLU A 64 -9.67 -31.94 -0.36
C GLU A 64 -9.73 -30.40 -0.35
N PRO A 65 -10.94 -29.80 -0.39
CA PRO A 65 -11.07 -28.36 -0.33
C PRO A 65 -10.69 -27.81 1.04
N GLN A 66 -10.24 -26.57 1.07
CA GLN A 66 -10.27 -25.80 2.31
C GLN A 66 -11.72 -25.42 2.62
N VAL A 67 -12.19 -25.76 3.82
CA VAL A 67 -13.54 -25.45 4.29
C VAL A 67 -13.47 -24.31 5.29
N ILE A 68 -14.18 -23.22 5.01
CA ILE A 68 -14.28 -22.04 5.87
C ILE A 68 -15.75 -21.87 6.22
N LYS A 69 -16.12 -21.97 7.49
CA LYS A 69 -17.48 -21.66 7.90
C LYS A 69 -17.68 -20.15 7.98
N LEU A 70 -18.90 -19.69 7.69
CA LEU A 70 -19.25 -18.28 7.80
C LEU A 70 -19.09 -17.76 9.23
N GLU A 71 -19.37 -18.59 10.24
CA GLU A 71 -19.19 -18.24 11.67
C GLU A 71 -17.72 -17.97 12.04
N ASP A 72 -16.78 -18.63 11.35
CA ASP A 72 -15.34 -18.51 11.58
C ASP A 72 -14.68 -17.51 10.63
N LEU A 73 -15.42 -16.96 9.66
CA LEU A 73 -14.86 -16.14 8.59
C LEU A 73 -14.11 -14.90 9.10
N GLY A 74 -14.58 -14.28 10.19
CA GLY A 74 -13.89 -13.15 10.81
C GLY A 74 -12.50 -13.49 11.35
N LYS A 75 -12.24 -14.76 11.69
CA LYS A 75 -10.94 -15.25 12.17
C LYS A 75 -10.10 -15.85 11.04
N GLU A 76 -10.76 -16.44 10.05
CA GLU A 76 -10.13 -17.15 8.93
C GLU A 76 -10.10 -16.35 7.62
N TYR A 77 -10.29 -15.03 7.66
CA TYR A 77 -10.38 -14.19 6.46
C TYR A 77 -9.16 -14.32 5.53
N TYR A 78 -7.97 -14.60 6.08
CA TYR A 78 -6.74 -14.84 5.32
C TYR A 78 -6.87 -16.01 4.32
N ARG A 79 -7.75 -16.99 4.59
CA ARG A 79 -8.01 -18.10 3.67
C ARG A 79 -8.78 -17.68 2.41
N LEU A 80 -9.35 -16.47 2.39
CA LEU A 80 -9.95 -15.87 1.19
C LEU A 80 -8.96 -15.07 0.34
N GLU A 81 -7.67 -15.03 0.69
CA GLU A 81 -6.64 -14.33 -0.09
C GLU A 81 -6.58 -14.77 -1.57
N PHE A 82 -7.03 -15.99 -1.90
CA PHE A 82 -7.11 -16.45 -3.29
C PHE A 82 -8.10 -15.66 -4.17
N LEU A 83 -9.07 -14.95 -3.56
CA LEU A 83 -10.01 -14.07 -4.27
C LEU A 83 -9.34 -12.76 -4.69
N VAL A 84 -8.25 -12.41 -4.03
CA VAL A 84 -7.43 -11.25 -4.37
C VAL A 84 -6.40 -11.74 -5.40
N ASP A 85 -6.47 -11.16 -6.59
CA ASP A 85 -5.62 -11.56 -7.70
C ASP A 85 -4.13 -11.44 -7.31
N LYS A 86 -3.36 -12.54 -7.38
CA LYS A 86 -1.93 -12.59 -7.07
C LYS A 86 -1.05 -11.88 -8.13
N GLY A 87 -1.64 -11.06 -9.00
CA GLY A 87 -0.93 -10.04 -9.78
C GLY A 87 -0.54 -8.81 -8.95
N ASN A 88 -0.87 -8.77 -7.66
CA ASN A 88 -0.86 -7.56 -6.84
C ASN A 88 0.23 -7.48 -5.77
N GLU A 89 1.32 -8.24 -5.90
CA GLU A 89 2.51 -8.06 -5.06
C GLU A 89 2.97 -6.60 -5.05
N HIS A 90 2.75 -5.87 -6.16
CA HIS A 90 3.05 -4.45 -6.26
C HIS A 90 2.17 -3.61 -5.33
N LEU A 91 0.83 -3.82 -5.28
CA LEU A 91 -0.05 -3.06 -4.38
C LEU A 91 0.17 -3.44 -2.90
N GLU A 92 0.40 -4.70 -2.57
CA GLU A 92 0.73 -5.08 -1.17
C GLU A 92 2.10 -4.55 -0.74
N LYS A 93 3.06 -4.48 -1.67
CA LYS A 93 4.36 -3.86 -1.41
C LYS A 93 4.22 -2.35 -1.27
N GLU A 94 3.48 -1.68 -2.15
CA GLU A 94 3.20 -0.24 -2.07
C GLU A 94 2.46 0.13 -0.78
N GLN A 95 1.47 -0.68 -0.35
CA GLN A 95 0.77 -0.49 0.91
C GLN A 95 1.71 -0.64 2.11
N ARG A 96 2.54 -1.70 2.14
CA ARG A 96 3.54 -1.90 3.20
C ARG A 96 4.58 -0.78 3.24
N VAL A 97 5.05 -0.33 2.08
CA VAL A 97 5.99 0.79 1.95
C VAL A 97 5.34 2.09 2.43
N SER A 98 4.08 2.33 2.06
CA SER A 98 3.33 3.52 2.50
C SER A 98 3.10 3.53 4.00
N LEU A 99 2.76 2.39 4.60
CA LEU A 99 2.59 2.24 6.04
C LEU A 99 3.92 2.50 6.78
N ALA A 100 5.00 1.86 6.33
CA ALA A 100 6.33 2.04 6.92
C ALA A 100 6.83 3.49 6.80
N ALA A 101 6.56 4.15 5.67
CA ALA A 101 6.86 5.57 5.48
C ALA A 101 6.05 6.45 6.45
N GLY A 102 4.76 6.16 6.63
CA GLY A 102 3.91 6.84 7.61
C GLY A 102 4.41 6.71 9.04
N GLU A 103 4.86 5.53 9.45
CA GLU A 103 5.47 5.28 10.77
C GLU A 103 6.76 6.07 10.95
N LEU A 104 7.63 6.13 9.93
CA LEU A 104 8.85 6.93 9.97
C LEU A 104 8.56 8.43 10.10
N VAL A 105 7.57 8.95 9.37
CA VAL A 105 7.13 10.35 9.49
C VAL A 105 6.58 10.62 10.89
N GLY A 106 5.76 9.72 11.43
CA GLY A 106 5.26 9.81 12.80
C GLY A 106 6.38 9.81 13.84
N LYS A 107 7.45 9.04 13.61
CA LYS A 107 8.64 9.03 14.45
C LYS A 107 9.41 10.36 14.37
N ILE A 108 9.61 10.91 13.17
CA ILE A 108 10.25 12.23 12.99
C ILE A 108 9.45 13.30 13.75
N TYR A 109 8.13 13.32 13.56
CA TYR A 109 7.22 14.23 14.28
C TYR A 109 7.41 14.10 15.80
N SER A 110 7.32 12.89 16.33
CA SER A 110 7.37 12.62 17.77
C SER A 110 8.72 13.00 18.38
N GLU A 111 9.83 12.74 17.69
CA GLU A 111 11.18 13.08 18.16
C GLU A 111 11.45 14.58 18.09
N LEU A 112 10.99 15.27 17.04
CA LEU A 112 11.11 16.72 16.93
C LEU A 112 10.26 17.42 18.01
N LEU A 113 9.04 16.95 18.28
CA LEU A 113 8.13 17.56 19.25
C LEU A 113 8.77 17.64 20.64
N LYS A 114 9.49 16.59 21.06
CA LYS A 114 10.21 16.53 22.35
C LYS A 114 11.29 17.61 22.50
N GLN A 115 11.78 18.17 21.39
CA GLN A 115 12.81 19.21 21.40
C GLN A 115 12.24 20.63 21.53
N TYR A 116 10.91 20.80 21.42
CA TYR A 116 10.28 22.10 21.62
C TYR A 116 10.20 22.44 23.10
N LYS A 117 10.42 23.73 23.43
CA LYS A 117 10.37 24.22 24.80
C LYS A 117 8.97 24.13 25.43
N ASP A 118 7.93 24.25 24.60
CA ASP A 118 6.53 24.16 25.01
C ASP A 118 5.75 23.32 23.97
N PRO A 119 5.80 21.98 24.10
CA PRO A 119 5.18 21.05 23.15
C PRO A 119 3.66 21.19 23.06
N ASP A 120 2.98 21.52 24.16
CA ASP A 120 1.52 21.51 24.24
C ASP A 120 0.88 22.81 23.77
N SER A 121 1.67 23.86 23.54
CA SER A 121 1.14 25.10 22.98
C SER A 121 0.61 24.93 21.56
N LYS A 122 -0.51 25.60 21.27
CA LYS A 122 -1.12 25.64 19.94
C LYS A 122 -0.13 26.07 18.85
N HIS A 123 0.70 27.07 19.13
CA HIS A 123 1.71 27.56 18.19
C HIS A 123 2.76 26.49 17.85
N THR A 124 3.24 25.73 18.85
CA THR A 124 4.18 24.63 18.60
C THR A 124 3.54 23.56 17.74
N GLN A 125 2.30 23.13 18.07
CA GLN A 125 1.57 22.13 17.30
C GLN A 125 1.35 22.55 15.85
N GLU A 126 0.97 23.80 15.60
CA GLU A 126 0.85 24.35 14.24
C GLU A 126 2.20 24.36 13.51
N SER A 127 3.26 24.81 14.18
CA SER A 127 4.60 24.90 13.60
C SER A 127 5.19 23.54 13.22
N ILE A 128 5.05 22.53 14.09
CA ILE A 128 5.60 21.20 13.84
C ILE A 128 4.80 20.44 12.77
N ASN A 129 3.49 20.64 12.72
CA ASN A 129 2.65 20.11 11.63
C ASN A 129 3.11 20.70 10.29
N GLN A 130 3.33 22.01 10.22
CA GLN A 130 3.82 22.65 8.99
C GLN A 130 5.21 22.13 8.61
N LEU A 131 6.14 22.01 9.56
CA LEU A 131 7.48 21.47 9.31
C LEU A 131 7.42 20.02 8.80
N SER A 132 6.57 19.19 9.41
CA SER A 132 6.43 17.77 9.03
C SER A 132 5.89 17.62 7.62
N VAL A 133 4.87 18.39 7.25
CA VAL A 133 4.34 18.41 5.87
C VAL A 133 5.42 18.85 4.87
N ARG A 134 6.23 19.87 5.21
CA ARG A 134 7.33 20.33 4.34
C ARG A 134 8.40 19.26 4.15
N ILE A 135 8.78 18.54 5.21
CA ILE A 135 9.75 17.44 5.12
C ILE A 135 9.20 16.31 4.25
N VAL A 136 7.94 15.89 4.46
CA VAL A 136 7.30 14.87 3.62
C VAL A 136 7.25 15.30 2.16
N PHE A 137 6.94 16.57 1.90
CA PHE A 137 6.96 17.11 0.55
C PHE A 137 8.37 17.05 -0.06
N CYS A 138 9.43 17.40 0.68
CA CYS A 138 10.81 17.29 0.18
C CYS A 138 11.21 15.84 -0.14
N LEU A 139 10.86 14.87 0.71
CA LEU A 139 11.10 13.44 0.45
C LEU A 139 10.36 12.95 -0.81
N TYR A 140 9.11 13.37 -0.99
CA TYR A 140 8.37 13.05 -2.20
C TYR A 140 8.96 13.75 -3.44
N ALA A 141 9.34 15.01 -3.31
CA ALA A 141 9.86 15.83 -4.40
C ALA A 141 11.21 15.30 -4.92
N GLU A 142 12.09 14.81 -4.05
CA GLU A 142 13.32 14.16 -4.50
C GLU A 142 13.04 12.82 -5.21
N ASP A 143 12.14 11.98 -4.68
CA ASP A 143 11.83 10.68 -5.29
C ASP A 143 11.14 10.82 -6.65
N ALA A 144 10.26 11.81 -6.78
CA ALA A 144 9.58 12.17 -8.02
C ALA A 144 10.48 12.96 -9.00
N GLY A 145 11.69 13.35 -8.58
CA GLY A 145 12.62 14.14 -9.39
C GLY A 145 12.19 15.59 -9.62
N ILE A 146 11.28 16.13 -8.79
CA ILE A 146 10.79 17.51 -8.88
C ILE A 146 11.92 18.52 -8.70
N PHE A 147 12.93 18.22 -7.87
CA PHE A 147 14.09 19.10 -7.69
C PHE A 147 15.11 19.03 -8.85
N GLY A 148 14.89 18.16 -9.84
CA GLY A 148 15.73 18.01 -11.04
C GLY A 148 16.56 16.72 -11.06
N HIS A 149 16.87 16.14 -9.91
CA HIS A 149 17.42 14.77 -9.81
C HIS A 149 17.00 14.09 -8.50
N LYS A 150 17.11 12.77 -8.48
CA LYS A 150 16.80 11.97 -7.28
C LYS A 150 17.82 12.22 -6.17
N ASN A 151 17.39 12.03 -4.92
CA ASN A 151 18.20 12.16 -3.71
C ASN A 151 18.71 13.57 -3.38
N MET A 152 18.24 14.63 -4.03
CA MET A 152 18.75 15.98 -3.77
C MET A 152 18.58 16.44 -2.32
N PHE A 153 17.46 16.09 -1.69
CA PHE A 153 17.18 16.49 -0.32
C PHE A 153 18.04 15.70 0.65
N HIS A 154 18.15 14.39 0.44
CA HIS A 154 19.13 13.56 1.13
C HIS A 154 20.56 14.10 0.99
N ASP A 155 20.97 14.41 -0.24
CA ASP A 155 22.34 14.80 -0.56
C ASP A 155 22.72 16.16 0.00
N TYR A 156 21.74 17.05 0.18
CA TYR A 156 21.93 18.30 0.89
C TYR A 156 22.09 18.07 2.39
N LEU A 157 21.21 17.26 3.01
CA LEU A 157 21.21 17.08 4.45
C LEU A 157 22.37 16.22 4.98
N GLN A 158 22.93 15.31 4.17
CA GLN A 158 24.01 14.41 4.60
C GLN A 158 25.29 15.14 5.05
N ASP A 159 25.50 16.37 4.60
CA ASP A 159 26.68 17.18 4.94
C ASP A 159 26.59 17.82 6.33
N PHE A 160 25.40 17.80 6.96
CA PHE A 160 25.15 18.50 8.21
C PHE A 160 25.09 17.54 9.39
N ASP A 161 25.80 17.89 10.46
CA ASP A 161 25.65 17.23 11.75
C ASP A 161 24.31 17.59 12.43
N ALA A 162 23.96 16.85 13.48
CA ALA A 162 22.70 17.06 14.20
C ALA A 162 22.54 18.49 14.74
N LYS A 163 23.64 19.17 15.08
CA LYS A 163 23.62 20.55 15.61
C LYS A 163 23.32 21.57 14.52
N SER A 164 23.81 21.33 13.31
CA SER A 164 23.65 22.24 12.16
C SER A 164 22.38 21.97 11.36
N MET A 165 21.78 20.79 11.52
CA MET A 165 20.57 20.33 10.80
C MET A 165 19.43 21.35 10.81
N ARG A 166 19.17 21.97 11.96
CA ARG A 166 18.11 23.00 12.08
C ARG A 166 18.36 24.18 11.15
N ARG A 167 19.61 24.65 11.07
CA ARG A 167 19.95 25.81 10.23
C ARG A 167 19.89 25.44 8.76
N ALA A 168 20.38 24.26 8.39
CA ALA A 168 20.31 23.73 7.04
C ALA A 168 18.86 23.67 6.51
N LEU A 169 17.92 23.17 7.30
CA LEU A 169 16.49 23.13 6.93
C LEU A 169 15.89 24.53 6.78
N ILE A 170 16.22 25.46 7.67
CA ILE A 170 15.75 26.85 7.58
C ILE A 170 16.23 27.48 6.27
N ASP A 171 17.51 27.33 5.94
CA ASP A 171 18.08 27.96 4.77
C ASP A 171 17.57 27.32 3.46
N LEU A 172 17.35 26.00 3.45
CA LEU A 172 16.64 25.31 2.36
C LEU A 172 15.22 25.85 2.16
N PHE A 173 14.41 25.92 3.21
CA PHE A 173 13.03 26.39 3.05
C PHE A 173 12.94 27.86 2.64
N LYS A 174 13.91 28.70 3.02
CA LYS A 174 13.98 30.07 2.49
C LYS A 174 14.23 30.07 0.99
N VAL A 175 15.16 29.24 0.50
CA VAL A 175 15.43 29.13 -0.94
C VAL A 175 14.18 28.65 -1.69
N LEU A 176 13.49 27.62 -1.17
CA LEU A 176 12.26 27.11 -1.77
C LEU A 176 11.10 28.11 -1.76
N ASP A 177 11.04 29.02 -0.78
CA ASP A 177 10.03 30.08 -0.68
C ASP A 177 10.38 31.34 -1.50
N THR A 178 11.60 31.39 -2.06
CA THR A 178 12.10 32.54 -2.83
C THR A 178 12.09 32.21 -4.32
N LYS A 179 11.43 33.04 -5.14
CA LYS A 179 11.49 32.93 -6.60
C LYS A 179 12.92 33.09 -7.10
N GLU A 180 13.29 32.40 -8.18
CA GLU A 180 14.64 32.43 -8.75
C GLU A 180 15.18 33.84 -8.97
N GLU A 181 14.37 34.76 -9.53
CA GLU A 181 14.78 36.13 -9.78
C GLU A 181 15.09 36.96 -8.52
N ASN A 182 14.64 36.50 -7.34
CA ASN A 182 14.80 37.18 -6.05
C ASN A 182 15.82 36.49 -5.13
N ARG A 183 16.49 35.43 -5.60
CA ARG A 183 17.49 34.71 -4.80
C ARG A 183 18.78 35.51 -4.71
N ASP A 184 19.54 35.26 -3.65
CA ASP A 184 20.85 35.87 -3.44
C ASP A 184 21.78 35.53 -4.62
N PRO A 185 22.36 36.51 -5.33
CA PRO A 185 23.25 36.26 -6.46
C PRO A 185 24.51 35.48 -6.09
N TYR A 186 24.91 35.46 -4.81
CA TYR A 186 26.08 34.73 -4.32
C TYR A 186 25.74 33.32 -3.81
N LEU A 187 24.47 32.88 -3.88
CA LEU A 187 24.04 31.58 -3.38
C LEU A 187 24.83 30.41 -3.99
N ALA A 188 25.22 30.51 -5.26
CA ALA A 188 26.01 29.47 -5.94
C ALA A 188 27.41 29.31 -5.35
N ASP A 189 28.03 30.42 -4.91
CA ASP A 189 29.37 30.44 -4.33
C ASP A 189 29.33 29.96 -2.87
N ASP A 190 28.34 30.42 -2.11
CA ASP A 190 28.20 30.13 -0.68
C ASP A 190 27.65 28.73 -0.42
N ASN A 191 26.71 28.27 -1.25
CA ASN A 191 26.07 26.96 -1.10
C ASN A 191 25.59 26.42 -2.45
N SER A 192 26.53 25.86 -3.21
CA SER A 192 26.27 25.26 -4.51
C SER A 192 25.16 24.22 -4.51
N LYS A 193 24.95 23.46 -3.43
CA LYS A 193 23.86 22.47 -3.31
C LYS A 193 22.49 23.15 -3.22
N LEU A 194 22.35 24.23 -2.44
CA LEU A 194 21.10 24.99 -2.37
C LEU A 194 20.76 25.68 -3.69
N PHE A 195 21.78 26.14 -4.42
CA PHE A 195 21.58 26.72 -5.75
C PHE A 195 20.98 25.72 -6.76
N LEU A 196 21.15 24.41 -6.58
CA LEU A 196 20.58 23.42 -7.48
C LEU A 196 19.05 23.32 -7.40
N TYR A 197 18.43 23.83 -6.33
CA TYR A 197 16.97 23.92 -6.20
C TYR A 197 16.36 25.10 -7.00
N CYS A 198 17.14 25.77 -7.85
CA CYS A 198 16.78 26.92 -8.69
C CYS A 198 16.52 26.54 -10.16
N LYS A 199 15.99 25.34 -10.45
CA LYS A 199 15.73 24.89 -11.83
C LYS A 199 14.40 24.18 -11.98
#